data_AF-A0A645GIR2-F1
#
_entry.id   AF-A0A645GIR2-F1
#
_cell.length_a   1.000
_cell.length_b   1.000
_cell.length_c   1.000
_cell.angle_alpha   90.00
_cell.angle_beta   90.00
_cell.angle_gamma   90.00
#
_symmetry.space_group_name_H-M   'P 1'
#
loop_
_entity.id
_entity.type
_entity.pdbx_description
1 polymer ?
#
loop_
_entity_poly.entity_id
_entity_poly.type
_entity_poly.pdbx_seq_one_letter_code
_entity_poly.pdbx_strand_id
1 'polypeptide(L)' 'MGLLKVTSEKFNQTIVMITHNEEIAQLADRIIRIEDGKIVGGERS' A
#
# COMPACT_ATOMS: atom_id res chain seq x y z
N MET A 1 -1.99 8.99 -8.70
CA MET A 1 -2.16 8.99 -7.22
C MET A 1 -2.57 10.37 -6.72
N GLY A 2 -3.83 10.75 -6.92
CA GLY A 2 -4.28 12.13 -6.73
C GLY A 2 -4.87 12.40 -5.35
N LEU A 3 -6.00 11.76 -5.02
CA LEU A 3 -6.79 12.16 -3.84
C LEU A 3 -6.35 11.45 -2.55
N LEU A 4 -6.18 10.12 -2.60
CA LEU A 4 -5.86 9.30 -1.41
C LEU A 4 -4.53 9.69 -0.75
N LYS A 5 -3.49 9.95 -1.55
CA LYS A 5 -2.19 10.40 -1.04
C LYS A 5 -2.30 11.79 -0.40
N VAL A 6 -2.98 12.72 -1.07
CA VAL A 6 -3.20 14.09 -0.57
C VAL A 6 -4.01 14.07 0.73
N THR A 7 -5.03 13.22 0.86
CA THR A 7 -5.80 13.10 2.11
C THR A 7 -4.97 12.46 3.22
N SER A 8 -4.12 11.48 2.90
CA SER A 8 -3.20 10.88 3.87
C SER A 8 -2.24 11.92 4.45
N GLU A 9 -1.58 12.70 3.60
CA GLU A 9 -0.63 13.75 4.00
C GLU A 9 -1.33 14.91 4.72
N LYS A 10 -2.51 15.34 4.24
CA LYS A 10 -3.23 16.50 4.80
C LYS A 10 -3.91 16.21 6.14
N PHE A 11 -4.33 14.97 6.37
CA PHE A 11 -5.10 14.58 7.56
C PHE A 11 -4.41 13.53 8.43
N ASN A 12 -3.13 13.23 8.16
CA ASN A 12 -2.36 12.16 8.81
C ASN A 12 -3.12 10.83 8.83
N GLN A 13 -3.89 10.56 7.78
CA GLN A 13 -4.72 9.35 7.70
C GLN A 13 -3.87 8.17 7.24
N THR A 14 -3.88 7.08 8.00
CA THR A 14 -3.28 5.81 7.57
C THR A 14 -4.18 5.16 6.52
N ILE A 15 -3.59 4.78 5.38
CA ILE A 15 -4.31 4.12 4.28
C ILE A 15 -3.78 2.69 4.14
N VAL A 16 -4.70 1.74 4.11
CA VAL A 16 -4.43 0.35 3.73
C VAL A 16 -5.06 0.13 2.36
N MET A 17 -4.25 -0.28 1.39
CA MET A 17 -4.69 -0.57 0.02
C MET A 17 -4.47 -2.05 -0.29
N ILE A 18 -5.48 -2.69 -0.86
CA ILE A 18 -5.40 -4.07 -1.33
C ILE A 18 -5.52 -4.02 -2.86
N THR A 19 -4.51 -4.55 -3.55
CA THR A 19 -4.45 -4.57 -5.01
C THR A 19 -3.72 -5.82 -5.49
N HIS A 20 -4.11 -6.32 -6.66
CA HIS A 20 -3.38 -7.34 -7.41
C HIS A 20 -2.53 -6.72 -8.53
N ASN A 21 -2.59 -5.40 -8.72
CA ASN A 21 -1.74 -4.67 -9.66
C ASN A 21 -0.45 -4.22 -8.95
N GLU A 22 0.67 -4.81 -9.34
CA GLU A 22 1.98 -4.54 -8.76
C GLU A 22 2.45 -3.09 -8.99
N GLU A 23 2.13 -2.47 -10.13
CA GLU A 23 2.52 -1.08 -10.42
C GLU A 23 1.90 -0.11 -9.42
N ILE A 24 0.66 -0.38 -8.98
CA ILE A 24 -0.01 0.44 -7.96
C ILE A 24 0.64 0.19 -6.58
N ALA A 25 0.95 -1.07 -6.27
CA ALA A 25 1.56 -1.45 -4.98
C ALA A 25 2.94 -0.81 -4.80
N GLN A 26 3.75 -0.73 -5.87
CA GLN A 26 5.07 -0.08 -5.87
C GLN A 26 5.05 1.39 -5.46
N LEU A 27 3.90 2.03 -5.51
CA LEU A 27 3.75 3.42 -5.12
C LEU A 27 3.47 3.61 -3.62
N ALA A 28 3.25 2.53 -2.86
CA ALA A 28 3.07 2.57 -1.43
C ALA A 28 4.40 2.67 -0.68
N ASP A 29 4.38 3.23 0.53
CA ASP A 29 5.57 3.29 1.39
C ASP A 29 5.99 1.89 1.89
N ARG A 30 5.02 0.97 2.00
CA ARG A 30 5.23 -0.41 2.43
C ARG A 30 4.33 -1.35 1.65
N ILE A 31 4.88 -2.49 1.27
CA ILE A 31 4.16 -3.56 0.57
C ILE A 31 4.23 -4.82 1.43
N ILE A 32 3.08 -5.46 1.64
CA ILE A 32 2.98 -6.76 2.31
C ILE A 32 2.34 -7.74 1.32
N ARG A 33 3.05 -8.83 1.00
CA ARG A 33 2.53 -9.92 0.18
C ARG A 33 1.88 -10.98 1.05
N ILE A 34 0.64 -11.36 0.71
CA ILE A 34 -0.16 -12.35 1.43
C ILE A 34 -0.58 -13.45 0.46
N GLU A 35 -0.33 -14.71 0.84
CA GLU A 35 -0.79 -15.90 0.11
C GLU A 35 -1.33 -16.91 1.13
N ASP A 36 -2.45 -17.57 0.81
CA ASP A 36 -3.12 -18.55 1.69
C ASP A 36 -3.31 -18.08 3.14
N GLY A 37 -3.64 -16.79 3.31
CA GLY A 37 -3.86 -16.18 4.62
C GLY A 37 -2.58 -15.94 5.44
N LYS A 38 -1.40 -16.12 4.86
CA LYS A 38 -0.09 -15.92 5.51
C LYS A 38 0.68 -14.80 4.85
N ILE A 39 1.46 -14.06 5.63
CA ILE A 39 2.43 -13.10 5.10
C ILE A 39 3.60 -13.88 4.54
N VAL A 40 3.85 -13.72 3.24
CA VAL A 40 4.92 -14.43 2.52
C VAL A 40 6.11 -13.53 2.19
N GLY A 41 5.98 -12.22 2.36
CA GLY A 41 7.07 -11.27 2.16
C GLY A 41 6.62 -9.81 2.24
N GLY A 42 7.56 -8.91 2.02
CA GLY A 42 7.28 -7.47 1.97
C GLY A 42 8.49 -6.64 1.59
N GLU A 43 8.21 -5.43 1.13
CA GLU A 43 9.19 -4.44 0.67
C GLU A 43 8.86 -3.08 1.30
N ARG A 44 9.89 -2.24 1.46
CA ARG A 44 9.75 -0.88 1.98
C ARG A 44 10.45 0.07 1.02
N SER A 45 9.70 1.06 0.55
CA SER A 45 10.15 2.12 -0.36
C SER A 45 10.92 3.21 0.37
#